data_AF-A0A6A6ZXS2-F1
#
_entry.id   AF-A0A6A6ZXS2-F1
#
_cell.length_a   1.000
_cell.length_b   1.000
_cell.length_c   1.000
_cell.angle_alpha   90.00
_cell.angle_beta   90.00
_cell.angle_gamma   90.00
#
_symmetry.space_group_name_H-M   'P 1'
#
loop_
_entity.id
_entity.type
_entity.pdbx_description
1 polymer ?
#
loop_
_entity_poly.entity_id
_entity_poly.type
_entity_poly.pdbx_seq_one_letter_code
_entity_poly.pdbx_strand_id
1 'polypeptide(L)'
;MRIFGADRKYRVATYMIGILVLLNFLAVVFTVSTICQPFAAWWDDQIPGGKCGNILVIWKSVSVPNIATDLMILVLPLPALYKLHVDIGTKIGLYLTFMVGSVGVLTSILKLLAFMNVNERHNDPTYQSGKPMVYTIAEVSTYLIAACMPALRALKRHLF
;
A
#
# COMPACT_ATOMS: atom_id res chain seq x y z
N MET A 1 -26.28 6.63 4.46
CA MET A 1 -25.25 5.57 4.40
C MET A 1 -25.89 4.20 4.06
N ARG A 2 -26.55 4.06 2.88
CA ARG A 2 -27.25 2.82 2.45
C ARG A 2 -27.04 2.49 0.96
N ILE A 3 -25.93 2.92 0.36
CA ILE A 3 -25.71 2.77 -1.10
C ILE A 3 -25.32 1.35 -1.51
N PHE A 4 -24.97 0.49 -0.57
CA PHE A 4 -24.67 -0.90 -0.86
C PHE A 4 -25.55 -1.80 -0.01
N GLY A 5 -26.69 -2.20 -0.57
CA GLY A 5 -27.10 -3.60 -0.47
C GLY A 5 -26.13 -4.49 -1.23
N ALA A 6 -24.82 -4.32 -1.03
CA ALA A 6 -23.83 -5.24 -1.57
C ALA A 6 -24.01 -6.54 -0.80
N ASP A 7 -24.19 -7.64 -1.54
CA ASP A 7 -24.34 -8.98 -0.99
C ASP A 7 -23.45 -9.20 0.23
N ARG A 8 -23.94 -9.99 1.21
CA ARG A 8 -23.17 -10.44 2.38
C ARG A 8 -21.74 -10.87 2.02
N LYS A 9 -21.56 -11.44 0.82
CA LYS A 9 -20.28 -11.83 0.20
C LYS A 9 -19.28 -10.68 0.06
N TYR A 10 -19.68 -9.52 -0.46
CA TYR A 10 -18.78 -8.36 -0.63
C TYR A 10 -18.38 -7.77 0.70
N ARG A 11 -19.31 -7.67 1.65
CA ARG A 11 -19.03 -7.14 2.99
C ARG A 11 -18.04 -8.03 3.74
N VAL A 12 -18.22 -9.35 3.66
CA VAL A 12 -17.27 -10.33 4.20
C VAL A 12 -15.92 -10.23 3.50
N ALA A 13 -15.88 -10.10 2.17
CA ALA A 13 -14.63 -9.94 1.42
C ALA A 13 -13.85 -8.69 1.85
N THR A 14 -14.52 -7.55 2.06
CA THR A 14 -13.88 -6.32 2.55
C THR A 14 -13.29 -6.51 3.95
N TYR A 15 -14.02 -7.13 4.88
CA TYR A 15 -13.49 -7.40 6.22
C TYR A 15 -12.32 -8.39 6.18
N MET A 16 -12.40 -9.44 5.36
CA MET A 16 -11.31 -10.42 5.19
C MET A 16 -10.03 -9.77 4.67
N ILE A 17 -10.14 -8.92 3.64
CA ILE A 17 -8.99 -8.18 3.10
C ILE A 17 -8.44 -7.21 4.15
N GLY A 18 -9.30 -6.50 4.88
CA GLY A 18 -8.86 -5.61 5.96
C GLY A 18 -8.09 -6.35 7.06
N ILE A 19 -8.57 -7.53 7.48
CA ILE A 19 -7.87 -8.38 8.45
C ILE A 19 -6.53 -8.87 7.87
N LEU A 20 -6.50 -9.30 6.61
CA LEU A 20 -5.28 -9.78 5.96
C LEU A 20 -4.22 -8.68 5.87
N VAL A 21 -4.60 -7.46 5.54
CA VAL A 21 -3.71 -6.28 5.54
C VAL A 21 -3.18 -5.99 6.93
N LEU A 22 -4.02 -6.04 7.96
CA LEU A 22 -3.59 -5.84 9.35
C LEU A 22 -2.60 -6.92 9.81
N LEU A 23 -2.87 -8.18 9.49
CA LEU A 23 -1.97 -9.29 9.80
C LEU A 23 -0.63 -9.14 9.09
N ASN A 24 -0.64 -8.74 7.81
CA ASN A 24 0.57 -8.48 7.04
C ASN A 24 1.38 -7.33 7.68
N PHE A 25 0.73 -6.21 8.00
CA PHE A 25 1.37 -5.10 8.71
C PHE A 25 2.03 -5.53 10.02
N LEU A 26 1.32 -6.29 10.86
CA LEU A 26 1.88 -6.80 12.11
C LEU A 26 3.08 -7.71 11.85
N ALA A 27 2.98 -8.64 10.89
CA ALA A 27 4.06 -9.55 10.53
C ALA A 27 5.32 -8.80 10.09
N VAL A 28 5.18 -7.72 9.30
CA VAL A 28 6.30 -6.86 8.88
C VAL A 28 6.93 -6.17 10.07
N VAL A 29 6.13 -5.56 10.94
CA VAL A 29 6.63 -4.87 12.14
C VAL A 29 7.43 -5.83 13.02
N PHE A 30 6.88 -7.02 13.31
CA PHE A 30 7.59 -8.03 14.08
C PHE A 30 8.89 -8.46 13.39
N THR A 31 8.86 -8.73 12.09
CA THR A 31 10.04 -9.17 11.34
C THR A 31 11.15 -8.13 11.40
N VAL A 32 10.83 -6.85 11.19
CA VAL A 32 11.79 -5.74 11.26
C VAL A 32 12.31 -5.54 12.68
N SER A 33 11.47 -5.68 13.70
CA SER A 33 11.92 -5.60 15.10
C SER A 33 12.84 -6.75 15.52
N THR A 34 12.68 -7.94 14.93
CA THR A 34 13.48 -9.13 15.26
C THR A 34 14.70 -9.35 14.35
N ILE A 35 14.87 -8.54 13.31
CA ILE A 35 15.89 -8.79 12.28
C ILE A 35 17.33 -8.66 12.80
N CYS A 36 17.55 -7.79 13.78
CA CYS A 36 18.84 -7.55 14.41
C CYS A 36 18.76 -7.89 15.89
N GLN A 37 19.69 -8.70 16.37
CA GLN A 37 19.89 -8.92 17.80
C GLN A 37 21.30 -8.43 18.19
N PRO A 38 21.40 -7.38 19.03
CA PRO A 38 20.33 -6.53 19.59
C PRO A 38 19.72 -5.56 18.56
N PHE A 39 18.49 -5.09 18.80
CA PHE A 39 17.79 -4.13 17.91
C PHE A 39 18.60 -2.84 17.67
N ALA A 40 19.45 -2.45 18.63
CA ALA A 40 20.35 -1.30 18.51
C ALA A 40 21.37 -1.45 17.36
N ALA A 41 21.66 -2.68 16.92
CA ALA A 41 22.51 -2.93 15.74
C ALA A 41 21.84 -2.50 14.42
N TRP A 42 20.59 -2.02 14.45
CA TRP A 42 19.91 -1.48 13.27
C TRP A 42 20.38 -0.06 12.90
N TRP A 43 20.83 0.73 13.88
CA TRP A 43 21.36 2.09 13.66
C TRP A 43 22.83 2.26 14.07
N ASP A 44 23.39 1.30 14.81
CA ASP A 44 24.77 1.33 15.29
C ASP A 44 25.49 0.03 14.90
N ASP A 45 26.15 0.07 13.75
CA ASP A 45 26.96 -1.05 13.21
C ASP A 45 28.22 -1.33 14.04
N GLN A 46 28.55 -0.51 15.04
CA GLN A 46 29.74 -0.67 15.88
C GLN A 46 29.50 -1.61 17.08
N ILE A 47 28.29 -2.14 17.29
CA ILE A 47 27.98 -2.99 18.45
C ILE A 47 28.62 -4.37 18.31
N PRO A 48 29.56 -4.75 19.20
CA PRO A 48 30.24 -6.04 19.12
C PRO A 48 29.26 -7.18 19.38
N GLY A 49 29.15 -8.11 18.43
CA GLY A 49 28.26 -9.27 18.51
C GLY A 49 26.85 -9.06 17.94
N GLY A 50 26.54 -7.87 17.40
CA GLY A 50 25.31 -7.63 16.67
C GLY A 50 25.23 -8.49 15.41
N LYS A 51 24.24 -9.38 15.33
CA LYS A 51 23.96 -10.14 14.11
C LYS A 51 22.60 -9.70 13.56
N CYS A 52 22.63 -9.12 12.36
CA CYS A 52 21.44 -8.87 11.57
C CYS A 52 21.23 -10.00 10.56
N GLY A 53 19.99 -10.42 10.39
CA GLY A 53 19.57 -11.32 9.32
C GLY A 53 19.74 -10.67 7.94
N ASN A 54 19.65 -11.49 6.89
CA ASN A 54 19.81 -11.00 5.52
C ASN A 54 18.62 -10.11 5.12
N ILE A 55 18.85 -8.79 5.12
CA ILE A 55 17.84 -7.75 4.89
C ILE A 55 17.15 -7.93 3.53
N LEU A 56 17.91 -8.28 2.48
CA LEU A 56 17.38 -8.48 1.13
C LEU A 56 16.34 -9.60 1.05
N VAL A 57 16.59 -10.72 1.74
CA VAL A 57 15.67 -11.86 1.75
C VAL A 57 14.36 -11.50 2.43
N ILE A 58 14.44 -10.77 3.54
CA ILE A 58 13.29 -10.32 4.31
C ILE A 58 12.47 -9.30 3.51
N TRP A 59 13.11 -8.29 2.93
CA TRP A 59 12.42 -7.33 2.08
C TRP A 59 11.72 -7.98 0.89
N LYS A 60 12.36 -8.96 0.24
CA LYS A 60 11.73 -9.72 -0.85
C LYS A 60 10.50 -10.49 -0.36
N SER A 61 10.57 -11.11 0.81
CA SER A 61 9.46 -11.86 1.40
C SER A 61 8.28 -10.98 1.83
N VAL A 62 8.54 -9.74 2.27
CA VAL A 62 7.53 -8.75 2.69
C VAL A 62 6.89 -8.04 1.50
N SER A 63 7.66 -7.78 0.45
CA SER A 63 7.20 -7.03 -0.72
C SER A 63 6.15 -7.79 -1.54
N VAL A 64 6.29 -9.11 -1.66
CA VAL A 64 5.34 -9.96 -2.40
C VAL A 64 3.91 -9.89 -1.85
N PRO A 65 3.67 -10.17 -0.55
CA PRO A 65 2.32 -10.09 0.00
C PRO A 65 1.80 -8.65 0.03
N ASN A 66 2.67 -7.63 0.15
CA ASN A 66 2.26 -6.23 0.12
C ASN A 66 1.71 -5.81 -1.26
N ILE A 67 2.40 -6.15 -2.36
CA ILE A 67 1.89 -5.92 -3.72
C ILE A 67 0.59 -6.70 -3.93
N ALA A 68 0.54 -7.96 -3.47
CA ALA A 68 -0.66 -8.79 -3.61
C ALA A 68 -1.87 -8.17 -2.91
N THR A 69 -1.69 -7.60 -1.72
CA THR A 69 -2.75 -6.89 -1.01
C THR A 69 -3.20 -5.64 -1.75
N ASP A 70 -2.29 -4.85 -2.33
CA ASP A 70 -2.63 -3.67 -3.11
C ASP A 70 -3.47 -4.02 -4.34
N LEU A 71 -3.09 -5.08 -5.06
CA LEU A 71 -3.85 -5.58 -6.21
C LEU A 71 -5.23 -6.10 -5.81
N MET A 72 -5.34 -6.83 -4.70
CA MET A 72 -6.63 -7.32 -4.21
C MET A 72 -7.59 -6.17 -3.86
N ILE A 73 -7.10 -5.13 -3.20
CA ILE A 73 -7.90 -3.94 -2.85
C ILE A 73 -8.38 -3.22 -4.11
N LEU A 74 -7.52 -3.11 -5.13
CA LEU A 74 -7.86 -2.47 -6.40
C LEU A 74 -8.89 -3.28 -7.21
N VAL A 75 -8.78 -4.60 -7.21
CA VAL A 75 -9.68 -5.49 -7.96
C VAL A 75 -11.02 -5.68 -7.27
N LEU A 76 -11.10 -5.62 -5.94
CA LEU A 76 -12.34 -5.82 -5.18
C LEU A 76 -13.53 -4.95 -5.67
N PRO A 77 -13.39 -3.63 -5.91
CA PRO A 77 -14.51 -2.81 -6.37
C PRO A 77 -14.87 -3.07 -7.84
N LEU A 78 -13.93 -3.45 -8.71
CA LEU A 78 -14.17 -3.56 -10.16
C LEU A 78 -15.39 -4.44 -10.54
N PRO A 79 -15.53 -5.69 -10.06
CA PRO A 79 -16.68 -6.54 -10.40
C PRO A 79 -18.00 -5.97 -9.87
N ALA A 80 -17.99 -5.34 -8.69
CA ALA A 80 -19.17 -4.70 -8.13
C ALA A 80 -19.62 -3.49 -8.96
N LEU A 81 -18.66 -2.78 -9.54
CA LEU A 81 -18.89 -1.63 -10.41
C LEU A 81 -19.43 -2.03 -11.78
N TYR A 82 -18.92 -3.12 -12.38
CA TYR A 82 -19.42 -3.62 -13.67
C TYR A 82 -20.88 -4.09 -13.62
N LYS A 83 -21.35 -4.57 -12.45
CA LYS A 83 -22.74 -5.01 -12.27
C LYS A 83 -23.72 -3.87 -11.97
N LEU A 84 -23.24 -2.66 -11.67
CA LEU A 84 -24.09 -1.57 -11.21
C LEU A 84 -24.37 -0.59 -12.35
N HIS A 85 -25.64 -0.52 -12.79
CA HIS A 85 -26.11 0.51 -13.73
C HIS A 85 -26.15 1.87 -13.01
N VAL A 86 -25.08 2.65 -13.14
CA VAL A 86 -24.94 3.97 -12.50
C VAL A 86 -24.97 5.10 -13.50
N ASP A 87 -25.53 6.23 -13.05
CA ASP A 87 -25.58 7.50 -13.78
C ASP A 87 -24.18 8.00 -14.21
N ILE A 88 -24.11 8.74 -15.32
CA ILE A 88 -22.87 9.24 -15.93
C ILE A 88 -22.03 10.05 -14.93
N GLY A 89 -22.68 10.86 -14.06
CA GLY A 89 -21.97 11.63 -13.04
C GLY A 89 -21.27 10.75 -11.99
N THR A 90 -21.87 9.60 -11.67
CA THR A 90 -21.23 8.58 -10.83
C THR A 90 -20.10 7.86 -11.56
N LYS A 91 -20.32 7.53 -12.83
CA LYS A 91 -19.36 6.82 -13.67
C LYS A 91 -18.02 7.56 -13.75
N ILE A 92 -18.06 8.88 -13.92
CA ILE A 92 -16.86 9.74 -13.94
C ILE A 92 -16.08 9.66 -12.61
N GLY A 93 -16.77 9.82 -11.46
CA GLY A 93 -16.11 9.72 -10.15
C GLY A 93 -15.47 8.35 -9.92
N LEU A 94 -16.06 7.30 -10.47
CA LEU A 94 -15.56 5.94 -10.44
C LEU A 94 -14.25 5.76 -11.24
N TYR A 95 -14.22 6.29 -12.47
CA TYR A 95 -13.03 6.28 -13.31
C TYR A 95 -11.89 7.04 -12.65
N LEU A 96 -12.17 8.18 -12.01
CA LEU A 96 -11.19 8.94 -11.26
C LEU A 96 -10.63 8.15 -10.07
N THR A 97 -11.49 7.49 -9.28
CA THR A 97 -11.02 6.63 -8.17
C THR A 97 -10.12 5.51 -8.66
N PHE A 98 -10.45 4.91 -9.82
CA PHE A 98 -9.69 3.82 -10.38
C PHE A 98 -8.34 4.29 -10.95
N MET A 99 -8.31 5.44 -11.64
CA MET A 99 -7.08 6.07 -12.11
C MET A 99 -6.14 6.38 -10.95
N VAL A 100 -6.64 7.02 -9.89
CA VAL A 100 -5.82 7.34 -8.71
C VAL A 100 -5.33 6.07 -8.02
N GLY A 101 -6.18 5.05 -7.87
CA GLY A 101 -5.78 3.75 -7.36
C GLY A 101 -4.67 3.09 -8.19
N SER A 102 -4.76 3.12 -9.52
CA SER A 102 -3.73 2.56 -10.40
C SER A 102 -2.39 3.28 -10.29
N VAL A 103 -2.40 4.60 -10.10
CA VAL A 103 -1.17 5.38 -9.87
C VAL A 103 -0.53 4.99 -8.54
N GLY A 104 -1.34 4.74 -7.50
CA GLY A 104 -0.84 4.28 -6.18
C GLY A 104 -0.16 2.91 -6.26
N VAL A 105 -0.70 1.98 -7.06
CA VAL A 105 -0.05 0.68 -7.29
C VAL A 105 1.27 0.86 -8.06
N LEU A 106 1.29 1.74 -9.08
CA LEU A 106 2.51 2.02 -9.84
C LEU A 106 3.61 2.64 -8.97
N THR A 107 3.28 3.58 -8.09
CA THR A 107 4.26 4.18 -7.14
C THR A 107 4.77 3.14 -6.15
N SER A 108 3.92 2.22 -5.70
CA SER A 108 4.31 1.10 -4.83
C SER A 108 5.29 0.15 -5.53
N ILE A 109 5.05 -0.19 -6.79
CA ILE A 109 5.98 -1.00 -7.60
C ILE A 109 7.31 -0.27 -7.83
N LEU A 110 7.27 1.02 -8.15
CA LEU A 110 8.47 1.83 -8.34
C LEU A 110 9.31 1.94 -7.06
N LYS A 111 8.66 2.08 -5.90
CA LYS A 111 9.33 2.05 -4.59
C LYS A 111 10.07 0.73 -4.39
N LEU A 112 9.42 -0.39 -4.69
CA LEU A 112 10.04 -1.71 -4.57
C LEU A 112 11.20 -1.92 -5.54
N LEU A 113 11.07 -1.45 -6.78
CA LEU A 113 12.17 -1.46 -7.74
C LEU A 113 13.32 -0.54 -7.31
N ALA A 114 13.03 0.60 -6.68
CA ALA A 114 14.04 1.49 -6.14
C ALA A 114 14.80 0.81 -4.99
N PHE A 115 14.09 0.14 -4.07
CA PHE A 115 14.70 -0.66 -2.99
C PHE A 115 15.53 -1.83 -3.53
N MET A 116 15.06 -2.53 -4.56
CA MET A 116 15.80 -3.65 -5.18
C MET A 116 17.04 -3.19 -5.97
N ASN A 117 17.06 -1.94 -6.45
CA ASN A 117 18.20 -1.34 -7.15
C ASN A 117 19.12 -0.53 -6.22
N VAL A 118 18.89 -0.56 -4.90
CA VAL A 118 19.90 -0.12 -3.91
C VAL A 118 21.07 -1.09 -4.02
N ASN A 119 21.98 -0.76 -4.93
CA ASN A 119 23.20 -1.52 -5.12
C ASN A 119 24.09 -1.26 -3.91
N GLU A 120 24.48 -2.33 -3.22
CA GLU A 120 25.46 -2.36 -2.11
C GLU A 120 26.87 -1.84 -2.50
N ARG A 121 27.00 -1.21 -3.67
CA ARG A 121 28.27 -0.83 -4.29
C ARG A 121 28.65 0.63 -4.05
N HIS A 122 27.79 1.46 -3.48
CA HIS A 122 28.08 2.86 -3.14
C HIS A 122 27.79 3.12 -1.66
N ASN A 123 28.83 3.48 -0.93
CA ASN A 123 29.00 3.44 0.52
C ASN A 123 28.18 4.49 1.31
N ASP A 124 27.14 5.08 0.71
CA ASP A 124 26.37 6.17 1.33
C ASP A 124 24.86 5.82 1.39
N PRO A 125 24.38 5.24 2.52
CA PRO A 125 22.96 4.93 2.71
C PRO A 125 22.07 6.18 2.62
N THR A 126 22.59 7.36 2.98
CA THR A 126 21.88 8.65 2.90
C THR A 126 21.53 9.04 1.45
N TYR A 127 22.42 8.80 0.48
CA TYR A 127 22.19 9.17 -0.92
C TYR A 127 21.23 8.19 -1.61
N GLN A 128 21.31 6.91 -1.27
CA GLN A 128 20.45 5.88 -1.85
C GLN A 128 19.00 5.95 -1.34
N SER A 129 18.79 6.55 -0.15
CA SER A 129 17.46 6.73 0.45
C SER A 129 16.62 7.84 -0.18
N GLY A 130 17.22 8.76 -0.96
CA GLY A 130 16.50 9.91 -1.52
C GLY A 130 15.40 9.54 -2.52
N LYS A 131 15.69 8.62 -3.45
CA LYS A 131 14.73 8.14 -4.44
C LYS A 131 13.53 7.41 -3.82
N PRO A 132 13.70 6.41 -2.93
CA PRO A 132 12.57 5.73 -2.29
C PRO A 132 11.71 6.69 -1.42
N MET A 133 12.29 7.73 -0.84
CA MET A 133 11.52 8.71 -0.06
C MET A 133 10.52 9.51 -0.93
N VAL A 134 10.93 9.95 -2.12
CA VAL A 134 10.03 10.65 -3.06
C VAL A 134 8.88 9.75 -3.50
N TYR A 135 9.16 8.48 -3.79
CA TYR A 135 8.11 7.51 -4.15
C TYR A 135 7.13 7.26 -3.01
N THR A 136 7.61 7.20 -1.77
CA THR A 136 6.76 7.02 -0.57
C THR A 136 5.82 8.22 -0.35
N ILE A 137 6.33 9.44 -0.54
CA ILE A 137 5.49 10.66 -0.42
C ILE A 137 4.40 10.68 -1.51
N ALA A 138 4.77 10.33 -2.76
CA ALA A 138 3.82 10.26 -3.87
C ALA A 138 2.74 9.19 -3.65
N GLU A 139 3.14 8.03 -3.12
CA GLU A 139 2.25 6.93 -2.73
C GLU A 139 1.21 7.39 -1.68
N VAL A 140 1.66 7.94 -0.55
CA VAL A 140 0.75 8.39 0.53
C VAL A 140 -0.21 9.48 0.04
N SER A 141 0.28 10.42 -0.77
CA SER A 141 -0.54 11.49 -1.35
C SER A 141 -1.65 10.94 -2.25
N THR A 142 -1.33 9.90 -3.03
CA THR A 142 -2.29 9.25 -3.93
C THR A 142 -3.37 8.51 -3.14
N TYR A 143 -3.00 7.79 -2.06
CA TYR A 143 -3.97 7.14 -1.17
C TYR A 143 -4.86 8.14 -0.43
N LEU A 144 -4.33 9.31 -0.03
CA LEU A 144 -5.11 10.37 0.60
C LEU A 144 -6.19 10.89 -0.36
N ILE A 145 -5.82 11.18 -1.62
CA ILE A 145 -6.76 11.61 -2.65
C ILE A 145 -7.84 10.55 -2.87
N ALA A 146 -7.45 9.27 -2.95
CA ALA A 146 -8.38 8.16 -3.10
C ALA A 146 -9.37 8.06 -1.92
N ALA A 147 -8.91 8.29 -0.69
CA ALA A 147 -9.75 8.27 0.51
C ALA A 147 -10.76 9.43 0.55
N CYS A 148 -10.43 10.59 -0.03
CA CYS A 148 -11.30 11.77 -0.07
C CYS A 148 -12.38 11.71 -1.18
N MET A 149 -12.17 10.92 -2.24
CA MET A 149 -13.12 10.84 -3.37
C MET A 149 -14.55 10.39 -3.00
N PRO A 150 -14.76 9.39 -2.13
CA PRO A 150 -16.11 9.03 -1.68
C PRO A 150 -16.84 10.19 -0.99
N ALA A 151 -16.13 11.02 -0.23
CA ALA A 151 -16.69 12.18 0.46
C ALA A 151 -17.07 13.30 -0.52
N LEU A 152 -16.23 13.59 -1.52
CA LEU A 152 -16.55 14.56 -2.58
C LEU A 152 -17.80 14.16 -3.37
N ARG A 153 -17.98 12.87 -3.65
CA ARG A 153 -19.18 12.34 -4.31
C ARG A 153 -20.43 12.51 -3.44
N ALA A 154 -20.30 12.32 -2.13
CA ALA A 154 -21.40 12.54 -1.19
C ALA A 154 -21.80 14.03 -1.11
N LEU A 155 -20.82 14.93 -1.10
CA LEU A 155 -21.03 16.38 -1.06
C LEU A 155 -21.72 16.89 -2.33
N LYS A 156 -21.27 16.46 -3.51
CA LYS A 156 -21.87 16.87 -4.79
C LYS A 156 -23.36 16.55 -4.89
N ARG A 157 -23.82 15.43 -4.32
CA ARG A 157 -25.24 15.04 -4.28
C ARG A 157 -26.05 15.77 -3.21
N HIS A 158 -25.41 16.35 -2.20
CA HIS A 158 -26.13 17.12 -1.17
C HIS A 158 -26.29 18.59 -1.55
N LEU A 159 -25.43 19.11 -2.42
CA LEU A 159 -25.44 20.52 -2.84
C LEU A 159 -26.28 20.78 -4.11
N PHE A 160 -26.54 19.75 -4.92
CA PHE A 160 -27.35 19.76 -6.14
C PHE A 160 -28.38 18.64 -6.08
#